data_AF-A0A3C1BJ44-F1
#
_entry.id   AF-A0A3C1BJ44-F1
#
_cell.length_a   1.000
_cell.length_b   1.000
_cell.length_c   1.000
_cell.angle_alpha   90.00
_cell.angle_beta   90.00
_cell.angle_gamma   90.00
#
_symmetry.space_group_name_H-M   'P 1'
#
loop_
_entity.id
_entity.type
_entity.pdbx_description
1 polymer ?
#
loop_
_entity_poly.entity_id
_entity_poly.type
_entity_poly.pdbx_seq_one_letter_code
_entity_poly.pdbx_strand_id
1 'polypeptide(L)' 'MTAIPAFTKLISASAAGEEGNADSYAPAISGDGKTVAFESYSSNLVQSDKNGFRDVFVWHSNTGKIDVVSIGGKGY' A
#
# COMPACT_ATOMS: atom_id res chain seq x y z
N MET A 1 23.15 7.45 24.16
CA MET A 1 22.38 7.40 22.91
C MET A 1 22.16 5.94 22.57
N THR A 2 20.92 5.46 22.56
CA THR A 2 20.61 4.09 22.10
C THR A 2 20.35 4.17 20.59
N ALA A 3 21.05 3.36 19.79
CA ALA A 3 20.79 3.30 18.36
C ALA A 3 19.39 2.72 18.12
N ILE A 4 18.58 3.35 17.27
CA ILE A 4 17.33 2.76 16.78
C ILE A 4 17.73 1.74 15.70
N PRO A 5 17.42 0.44 15.87
CA PRO A 5 17.75 -0.55 14.86
C PRO A 5 17.01 -0.24 13.56
N ALA A 6 17.70 -0.37 12.44
CA ALA A 6 17.05 -0.34 11.13
C ALA A 6 16.11 -1.55 11.02
N PHE A 7 14.92 -1.32 10.46
CA PHE A 7 13.96 -2.38 10.15
C PHE A 7 13.43 -2.18 8.74
N THR A 8 13.01 -3.27 8.12
CA THR A 8 12.28 -3.25 6.85
C THR A 8 10.81 -3.53 7.14
N LYS A 9 9.91 -2.87 6.42
CA LYS A 9 8.46 -3.12 6.50
C LYS A 9 7.91 -3.40 5.11
N LEU A 10 7.14 -4.48 4.98
CA LEU A 10 6.28 -4.69 3.82
C LEU A 10 5.11 -3.71 3.90
N ILE A 11 5.01 -2.82 2.92
CA ILE A 11 3.94 -1.81 2.84
C ILE A 11 2.79 -2.21 1.93
N SER A 12 2.92 -3.32 1.20
CA SER A 12 1.88 -3.95 0.39
C SER A 12 1.25 -5.10 1.18
N ALA A 13 0.70 -4.78 2.35
CA ALA A 13 0.01 -5.72 3.23
C ALA A 13 -1.28 -5.10 3.77
N SER A 14 -2.34 -5.89 3.86
CA SER A 14 -3.63 -5.44 4.41
C SER A 14 -3.50 -4.93 5.86
N ALA A 15 -4.55 -4.28 6.36
CA ALA A 15 -4.61 -3.86 7.76
C ALA A 15 -4.44 -5.01 8.78
N ALA A 16 -4.70 -6.26 8.37
CA ALA A 16 -4.48 -7.46 9.18
C ALA A 16 -3.06 -8.02 9.10
N GLY A 17 -2.19 -7.46 8.24
CA GLY A 17 -0.83 -7.93 8.00
C GLY A 17 -0.68 -8.96 6.89
N GLU A 18 -1.78 -9.33 6.21
CA GLU A 18 -1.74 -10.25 5.06
C GLU A 18 -1.07 -9.59 3.86
N GLU A 19 -0.11 -10.28 3.25
CA GLU A 19 0.62 -9.79 2.07
C GLU A 19 -0.30 -9.64 0.86
N GLY A 20 -0.01 -8.66 0.00
CA GLY A 20 -0.68 -8.51 -1.29
C GLY A 20 -0.56 -9.77 -2.14
N ASN A 21 -1.67 -10.22 -2.71
CA ASN A 21 -1.75 -11.46 -3.48
C ASN A 21 -1.34 -11.31 -4.96
N ALA A 22 -0.82 -10.14 -5.36
CA ALA A 22 -0.32 -9.88 -6.70
C ALA A 22 0.78 -8.79 -6.71
N ASP A 23 1.38 -8.59 -7.88
CA ASP A 23 2.51 -7.67 -8.05
C ASP A 23 2.17 -6.20 -7.76
N SER A 24 3.19 -5.45 -7.31
CA SER A 24 3.13 -4.01 -7.06
C SER A 24 4.20 -3.25 -7.87
N TYR A 25 3.89 -2.03 -8.29
CA TYR A 25 4.68 -1.25 -9.26
C TYR A 25 4.74 0.25 -8.89
N ALA A 26 5.70 0.95 -9.51
CA ALA A 26 5.81 2.42 -9.52
C ALA A 26 5.69 3.11 -8.13
N PRO A 27 6.51 2.72 -7.12
CA PRO A 27 6.44 3.35 -5.82
C PRO A 27 6.95 4.81 -5.84
N ALA A 28 6.33 5.68 -5.05
CA ALA A 28 6.76 7.04 -4.78
C ALA A 28 6.62 7.37 -3.29
N ILE A 29 7.62 8.02 -2.70
CA ILE A 29 7.67 8.36 -1.28
C ILE A 29 7.61 9.88 -1.06
N SER A 30 6.87 10.32 -0.05
CA SER A 30 6.84 11.73 0.36
C SER A 30 8.21 12.17 0.91
N GLY A 31 8.53 13.47 0.80
CA GLY A 31 9.81 14.00 1.28
C GLY A 31 10.06 13.82 2.79
N ASP A 32 9.00 13.64 3.57
CA ASP A 32 9.07 13.35 5.01
C ASP A 32 9.03 11.85 5.34
N GLY A 33 8.97 10.97 4.34
CA GLY A 33 8.96 9.52 4.49
C GLY A 33 7.70 8.94 5.15
N LYS A 34 6.63 9.74 5.31
CA LYS A 34 5.41 9.30 6.01
C LYS A 34 4.37 8.65 5.12
N THR A 35 4.49 8.83 3.81
CA THR A 35 3.50 8.35 2.85
C THR A 35 4.20 7.68 1.68
N VAL A 36 3.72 6.51 1.27
CA VAL A 36 4.20 5.82 0.06
C VAL A 36 3.00 5.50 -0.82
N ALA A 37 3.00 6.02 -2.05
CA ALA A 37 2.02 5.66 -3.08
C ALA A 37 2.60 4.57 -3.98
N PHE A 38 1.79 3.61 -4.40
CA PHE A 38 2.20 2.54 -5.32
C PHE A 38 0.99 1.98 -6.08
N GLU A 39 1.23 1.37 -7.24
CA GLU A 39 0.21 0.62 -7.98
C GLU A 39 0.24 -0.86 -7.57
N SER A 40 -0.91 -1.53 -7.49
CA SER A 40 -0.96 -2.98 -7.27
C SER A 40 -2.13 -3.64 -8.00
N TYR A 41 -1.94 -4.90 -8.39
CA TYR A 41 -3.03 -5.79 -8.85
C TYR A 41 -3.67 -6.58 -7.70
N SER A 42 -3.25 -6.32 -6.45
CA SER A 42 -3.64 -7.14 -5.30
C SER A 42 -5.08 -6.86 -4.86
N SER A 43 -5.92 -7.88 -4.94
CA SER A 43 -7.34 -7.82 -4.55
C SER A 43 -7.59 -7.95 -3.03
N ASN A 44 -6.54 -8.11 -2.24
CA ASN A 44 -6.63 -8.36 -0.79
C ASN A 44 -5.97 -7.28 0.08
N LEU A 45 -5.47 -6.19 -0.50
CA LEU A 45 -4.91 -5.08 0.27
C LEU A 45 -6.00 -4.26 0.98
N VAL A 46 -7.15 -4.12 0.33
CA VAL A 46 -8.36 -3.49 0.88
C VAL A 46 -9.55 -4.39 0.55
N GLN A 47 -10.46 -4.57 1.50
CA GLN A 47 -11.51 -5.60 1.49
C GLN A 47 -12.56 -5.49 0.35
N SER A 48 -12.43 -4.52 -0.55
CA SER A 48 -13.36 -4.24 -1.65
C SER A 48 -12.72 -4.17 -3.04
N ASP A 49 -11.40 -4.38 -3.17
CA ASP A 49 -10.76 -4.40 -4.49
C ASP A 49 -10.90 -5.79 -5.13
N LYS A 50 -11.75 -5.90 -6.15
CA LYS A 50 -12.00 -7.16 -6.89
C LYS A 50 -12.13 -6.94 -8.39
N ASN A 51 -11.73 -5.78 -8.89
CA ASN A 51 -12.01 -5.39 -10.28
C ASN A 51 -11.02 -6.02 -11.28
N GLY A 52 -9.90 -6.56 -10.80
CA GLY A 52 -8.86 -7.18 -11.63
C GLY A 52 -8.00 -6.18 -12.41
N PHE A 53 -8.11 -4.89 -12.10
CA PHE A 53 -7.28 -3.80 -12.64
C PHE A 53 -6.20 -3.39 -11.63
N ARG A 54 -5.25 -2.58 -12.10
CA ARG A 54 -4.30 -1.92 -11.19
C ARG A 54 -5.00 -0.77 -10.48
N ASP A 55 -4.87 -0.78 -9.16
CA ASP A 55 -5.32 0.29 -8.27
C ASP A 55 -4.11 1.01 -7.68
N VAL A 56 -4.25 2.31 -7.42
CA VAL A 56 -3.27 3.11 -6.70
C VAL A 56 -3.60 3.04 -5.21
N PHE A 57 -2.64 2.59 -4.42
CA PHE A 57 -2.69 2.49 -2.98
C PHE A 57 -1.76 3.49 -2.33
N VAL A 58 -2.12 3.93 -1.12
CA VAL A 58 -1.29 4.80 -0.28
C VAL A 58 -1.09 4.16 1.08
N TRP A 59 0.17 3.95 1.45
CA TRP A 59 0.56 3.53 2.78
C TRP A 59 0.93 4.73 3.67
N HIS A 60 0.48 4.70 4.92
CA HIS A 60 0.71 5.75 5.92
C HIS A 60 1.55 5.24 7.09
N SER A 61 2.69 5.87 7.36
CA SER A 61 3.64 5.40 8.39
C SER A 61 3.16 5.58 9.84
N ASN A 62 2.36 6.63 10.08
CA ASN A 62 1.82 6.95 11.41
C ASN A 62 0.80 5.92 11.91
N THR A 63 0.05 5.30 10.99
CA THR A 63 -1.00 4.32 11.31
C THR A 63 -0.65 2.91 10.86
N GLY A 64 0.32 2.77 9.96
CA GLY A 64 0.66 1.51 9.31
C GLY A 64 -0.40 1.00 8.34
N LYS A 65 -1.39 1.81 7.98
CA LYS A 65 -2.53 1.44 7.13
C LYS A 65 -2.25 1.66 5.64
N ILE A 66 -3.01 0.95 4.81
CA ILE A 66 -3.12 1.17 3.37
C ILE A 66 -4.54 1.63 3.06
N ASP A 67 -4.65 2.66 2.22
CA ASP A 67 -5.89 3.11 1.61
C ASP A 67 -5.81 2.94 0.09
N VAL A 68 -6.92 2.57 -0.54
CA VAL A 68 -7.06 2.57 -2.01
C VAL A 68 -7.51 3.97 -2.45
N VAL A 69 -6.77 4.58 -3.37
CA VAL A 69 -7.00 5.96 -3.85
C VAL A 69 -7.59 5.98 -5.26
N SER A 70 -7.44 4.89 -6.02
CA SER A 70 -8.14 4.70 -7.29
C SER A 70 -8.70 3.29 -7.39
N ILE A 71 -9.92 3.15 -7.89
CA ILE A 71 -10.49 1.87 -8.31
C ILE A 71 -10.48 1.81 -9.84
N GLY A 72 -9.57 1.03 -10.40
CA GLY A 72 -9.44 0.80 -11.83
C GLY A 72 -10.67 0.08 -12.37
N GLY A 73 -11.35 0.67 -13.36
CA GLY A 73 -12.29 -0.07 -14.20
C GLY A 73 -13.79 0.07 -13.90
N LYS A 74 -14.19 0.82 -12.86
CA LYS A 74 -15.49 1.51 -12.86
C LYS A 74 -15.30 2.89 -12.25
N GLY A 75 -15.36 3.92 -13.10
CA GLY A 75 -15.26 5.31 -12.69
C GLY A 75 -16.25 5.70 -11.58
N TYR A 76 -15.95 6.83 -10.96
CA TYR A 76 -16.71 7.54 -9.92
C TYR A 76 -18.22 7.30 -9.91
#